data_AF-A0A5A7VHF0-F1
#
_entry.id   AF-A0A5A7VHF0-F1
#
_cell.length_a   1.000
_cell.length_b   1.000
_cell.length_c   1.000
_cell.angle_alpha   90.00
_cell.angle_beta   90.00
_cell.angle_gamma   90.00
#
_symmetry.space_group_name_H-M   'P 1'
#
loop_
_entity.id
_entity.type
_entity.pdbx_description
1 polymer ?
#
loop_
_entity_poly.entity_id
_entity_poly.type
_entity_poly.pdbx_seq_one_letter_code
_entity_poly.pdbx_strand_id
1 'polypeptide(L)'
;MSSSSLKIVAEYAKSNRSTCKNCSKTIPASTLRLGFVTRDGRGFDMTRWFHSHCASFGSHPVSSAEDINGFALLKACLNTELQ
;
A
#
# COMPACT_ATOMS: atom_id res chain seq x y z
N MET A 1 -15.78 20.47 -0.89
CA MET A 1 -14.88 19.95 -1.94
C MET A 1 -14.51 18.54 -1.54
N SER A 2 -14.92 17.55 -2.34
CA SER A 2 -14.78 16.14 -2.00
C SER A 2 -13.31 15.77 -1.85
N SER A 3 -12.89 15.55 -0.61
CA SER A 3 -11.61 14.92 -0.30
C SER A 3 -11.64 13.55 -0.96
N SER A 4 -10.96 13.39 -2.09
CA SER A 4 -10.71 12.08 -2.69
C SER A 4 -9.84 11.31 -1.71
N SER A 5 -10.47 10.54 -0.82
CA SER A 5 -9.80 9.72 0.17
C SER A 5 -8.83 8.77 -0.54
N LEU A 6 -7.54 9.04 -0.40
CA LEU A 6 -6.50 8.13 -0.88
C LEU A 6 -6.45 6.94 0.07
N LYS A 7 -6.99 5.81 -0.34
CA LYS A 7 -6.95 4.58 0.46
C LYS A 7 -5.65 3.85 0.20
N ILE A 8 -4.76 3.83 1.18
CA ILE A 8 -3.50 3.07 1.11
C ILE A 8 -3.76 1.68 1.66
N VAL A 9 -3.14 0.63 1.12
CA VAL A 9 -3.30 -0.78 1.53
C VAL A 9 -1.92 -1.41 1.65
N ALA A 10 -1.65 -2.13 2.74
CA ALA A 10 -0.43 -2.92 2.90
C ALA A 10 -0.78 -4.40 2.99
N GLU A 11 -0.16 -5.23 2.13
CA GLU A 11 -0.35 -6.69 2.18
C GLU A 11 0.87 -7.44 1.63
N TYR A 12 0.94 -8.73 1.93
CA TYR A 12 1.86 -9.64 1.26
C TYR A 12 1.31 -10.04 -0.11
N ALA A 13 2.18 -10.03 -1.12
CA ALA A 13 1.82 -10.38 -2.49
C ALA A 13 1.35 -11.84 -2.59
N LYS A 14 0.07 -12.08 -2.86
CA LYS A 14 -0.47 -13.45 -3.07
C LYS A 14 0.11 -14.15 -4.30
N SER A 15 0.64 -13.39 -5.25
CA SER A 15 1.28 -13.88 -6.47
C SER A 15 2.25 -12.85 -7.03
N ASN A 16 3.06 -13.24 -8.01
CA ASN A 16 3.99 -12.37 -8.73
C ASN A 16 3.35 -11.63 -9.92
N ARG A 17 2.03 -11.48 -9.97
CA ARG A 17 1.33 -10.82 -11.09
C ARG A 17 1.30 -9.30 -11.02
N SER A 18 1.69 -8.71 -9.89
CA SER A 18 1.74 -7.25 -9.72
C SER A 18 3.11 -6.69 -10.09
N THR A 19 3.13 -5.57 -10.80
CA THR A 19 4.35 -4.82 -11.13
C THR A 19 4.40 -3.55 -10.30
N CYS A 20 5.57 -3.25 -9.74
CA CYS A 20 5.82 -2.02 -9.01
C CYS A 20 5.73 -0.81 -9.95
N LYS A 21 4.91 0.17 -9.60
CA LYS A 21 4.70 1.37 -10.42
C LYS A 21 5.84 2.41 -10.34
N ASN A 22 6.79 2.24 -9.42
CA ASN A 22 7.95 3.12 -9.32
C ASN A 22 9.16 2.57 -10.11
N CYS A 23 9.57 1.33 -9.82
CA CYS A 23 10.75 0.73 -10.47
C CYS A 23 10.42 -0.14 -11.70
N SER A 24 9.15 -0.31 -12.03
CA SER A 24 8.65 -1.13 -13.15
C SER A 24 9.05 -2.61 -13.10
N LYS A 25 9.56 -3.10 -11.96
CA LYS A 25 9.91 -4.51 -11.74
C LYS A 25 8.74 -5.27 -11.14
N THR A 26 8.67 -6.57 -11.42
CA THR A 26 7.71 -7.48 -10.81
C THR A 26 7.86 -7.51 -9.29
N ILE A 27 6.74 -7.54 -8.57
CA ILE A 27 6.70 -7.74 -7.12
C ILE A 27 6.61 -9.25 -6.87
N PRO A 28 7.61 -9.88 -6.24
CA PRO A 28 7.61 -11.32 -6.00
C PRO A 28 6.44 -11.75 -5.10
N ALA A 29 5.98 -12.99 -5.24
CA ALA A 29 5.01 -13.56 -4.30
C ALA A 29 5.60 -13.59 -2.88
N SER A 30 4.74 -13.54 -1.87
CA SER A 30 5.09 -13.53 -0.45
C SER A 30 5.97 -12.36 0.00
N THR A 31 6.08 -11.30 -0.80
CA THR A 31 6.79 -10.07 -0.40
C THR A 31 5.81 -8.98 0.01
N LEU A 32 6.20 -8.14 0.98
CA LEU A 32 5.40 -7.01 1.41
C LEU A 32 5.30 -5.97 0.28
N ARG A 33 4.07 -5.59 -0.07
CA ARG A 33 3.77 -4.57 -1.08
C ARG A 33 2.78 -3.54 -0.54
N LEU A 34 2.90 -2.33 -1.06
CA LEU A 34 2.04 -1.20 -0.74
C LEU A 34 1.17 -0.86 -1.95
N GLY A 35 -0.13 -0.72 -1.73
CA GLY A 35 -1.15 -0.45 -2.73
C GLY A 35 -1.81 0.90 -2.48
N PHE A 36 -1.84 1.78 -3.48
CA PHE A 36 -2.60 3.03 -3.41
C PHE A 36 -3.87 2.87 -4.23
N VAL A 37 -5.02 2.87 -3.56
CA VAL A 37 -6.34 2.72 -4.16
C VAL A 37 -6.90 4.10 -4.46
N THR A 38 -7.19 4.32 -5.74
CA THR A 38 -7.88 5.50 -6.25
C THR A 38 -9.16 5.06 -6.91
N ARG A 39 -10.27 5.71 -6.57
CA ARG A 39 -11.57 5.47 -7.21
C ARG A 39 -11.67 6.33 -8.46
N ASP A 40 -11.91 5.72 -9.62
CA ASP A 40 -12.10 6.45 -10.86
C ASP A 40 -13.49 7.12 -10.89
N GLY A 41 -13.69 8.08 -11.81
CA GLY A 41 -14.97 8.77 -11.97
C GLY A 41 -16.13 7.88 -12.43
N ARG A 42 -15.85 6.62 -12.80
CA ARG A 42 -16.84 5.59 -13.14
C ARG A 42 -17.14 4.65 -11.96
N GLY A 43 -16.53 4.90 -10.80
CA GLY A 43 -16.75 4.13 -9.57
C GLY A 43 -15.89 2.87 -9.43
N PHE A 44 -14.89 2.67 -10.27
CA PHE A 44 -13.96 1.54 -10.17
C PHE A 44 -12.76 1.88 -9.29
N ASP A 45 -12.43 0.97 -8.37
CA ASP A 45 -11.24 1.11 -7.53
C ASP A 45 -10.02 0.55 -8.27
N MET A 46 -9.04 1.43 -8.55
CA MET A 46 -7.76 1.05 -9.14
C MET A 46 -6.67 1.04 -8.07
N THR A 47 -6.02 -0.11 -7.88
CA THR A 47 -4.90 -0.25 -6.95
C THR A 47 -3.57 -0.15 -7.68
N ARG A 48 -2.74 0.81 -7.30
CA ARG A 48 -1.35 0.93 -7.77
C ARG A 48 -0.42 0.28 -6.77
N TRP A 49 0.24 -0.81 -7.17
CA TRP A 49 1.17 -1.57 -6.33
C TRP A 49 2.60 -1.07 -6.41
N PHE A 50 3.30 -1.10 -5.29
CA PHE A 50 4.69 -0.71 -5.10
C PHE A 50 5.39 -1.73 -4.20
N HIS A 51 6.69 -1.96 -4.41
CA HIS A 51 7.50 -2.62 -3.38
C HIS A 51 7.49 -1.77 -2.11
N SER A 52 7.62 -2.39 -0.94
CA SER A 52 7.71 -1.70 0.35
C SER A 52 8.75 -0.57 0.35
N HIS A 53 9.93 -0.80 -0.23
CA HIS A 53 11.00 0.19 -0.34
C HIS A 53 10.83 1.18 -1.51
N CYS A 54 10.02 0.84 -2.51
CA CYS A 54 9.81 1.70 -3.68
C CYS A 54 8.61 2.65 -3.51
N ALA A 55 7.82 2.50 -2.44
CA ALA A 55 6.71 3.40 -2.17
C ALA A 55 7.26 4.74 -1.67
N SER A 56 7.14 5.77 -2.51
CA SER A 56 7.36 7.16 -2.10
C SER A 56 6.01 7.79 -1.81
N PHE A 57 5.77 8.20 -0.57
CA PHE A 57 4.54 8.89 -0.18
C PHE A 57 4.47 10.36 -0.68
N GLY A 58 5.49 10.83 -1.41
CA GLY A 58 5.62 12.21 -1.87
C GLY A 58 5.62 13.21 -0.71
N SER A 59 5.51 14.50 -1.04
CA SER A 59 5.30 15.59 -0.08
C SER A 59 3.85 15.71 0.37
N HIS A 60 3.06 14.63 0.27
CA HIS A 60 1.74 14.61 0.88
C HIS A 60 1.96 14.27 2.35
N PRO A 61 1.66 15.18 3.29
CA PRO A 61 1.69 14.83 4.69
C PRO A 61 0.64 13.73 4.90
N VAL A 62 1.10 12.50 5.01
CA VAL A 62 0.33 11.43 5.61
C VAL A 62 0.12 11.91 7.04
N SER A 63 -1.05 12.50 7.28
CA SER A 63 -1.32 13.31 8.46
C SER A 63 -1.41 12.42 9.71
N SER A 64 -1.67 11.13 9.51
CA SER A 64 -1.59 10.10 10.53
C SER A 64 -1.32 8.72 9.91
N ALA A 65 -0.61 7.87 10.64
CA ALA A 65 -0.44 6.45 10.31
C ALA A 65 -1.78 5.67 10.33
N GLU A 66 -2.82 6.21 10.97
CA GLU A 66 -4.18 5.67 10.97
C GLU A 66 -4.89 5.81 9.61
N ASP A 67 -4.46 6.74 8.76
CA ASP A 67 -5.05 6.96 7.43
C ASP A 67 -4.57 5.92 6.39
N ILE A 68 -3.57 5.11 6.75
CA ILE A 68 -3.07 4.01 5.93
C ILE A 68 -3.84 2.73 6.27
N ASN A 69 -4.81 2.34 5.43
CA ASN A 69 -5.48 1.05 5.56
C ASN A 69 -4.43 -0.08 5.46
N GLY A 70 -4.44 -1.03 6.38
CA GLY A 70 -3.40 -2.06 6.49
C GLY A 70 -2.12 -1.67 7.25
N PHE A 71 -1.96 -0.43 7.75
CA PHE A 71 -0.88 -0.11 8.70
C PHE A 71 -1.00 -0.89 10.02
N ALA A 72 -2.23 -1.20 10.43
CA ALA A 72 -2.47 -2.10 11.56
C ALA A 72 -1.87 -3.52 11.34
N LEU A 73 -1.74 -3.98 10.08
CA LEU A 73 -1.08 -5.25 9.76
C LEU A 73 0.45 -5.18 9.86
N LEU A 74 1.05 -3.99 9.77
CA LEU A 74 2.46 -3.75 10.07
C LEU A 74 2.71 -3.78 11.58
N LYS A 75 1.82 -3.21 12.41
CA LYS A 75 1.92 -3.31 13.89
C LYS A 75 1.81 -4.76 14.38
N ALA A 76 1.09 -5.63 13.67
CA ALA A 76 0.94 -7.03 14.05
C ALA A 76 2.22 -7.87 13.89
N CYS A 77 3.24 -7.39 13.15
CA CYS A 77 4.52 -8.10 13.02
C CYS A 77 5.59 -7.58 14.00
N LEU A 78 5.32 -6.50 14.76
CA LEU A 78 6.27 -5.94 15.74
C LEU A 78 6.04 -6.43 17.18
N ASN A 79 4.97 -7.19 17.44
CA ASN A 79 4.57 -7.63 18.78
C ASN A 79 4.51 -9.15 18.94
N THR A 80 5.33 -9.91 18.21
CA THR A 80 5.52 -11.35 18.52
C THR A 80 7.00 -11.75 18.46
N GLU A 81 7.86 -11.01 19.16
CA GLU A 81 9.04 -11.61 19.79
C GLU A 81 9.20 -10.96 21.18
N LEU A 82 9.29 -11.80 22.21
CA LEU A 82 9.42 -11.53 23.66
C LEU A 82 8.11 -11.48 24.48
N GLN A 83 7.45 -12.64 24.64
CA GLN A 83 7.61 -13.49 25.83
C GLN A 83 7.05 -14.89 25.59
#